data_AF-A0A6G1EIQ8-F1
#
_entry.id   AF-A0A6G1EIQ8-F1
#
_cell.length_a   1.000
_cell.length_b   1.000
_cell.length_c   1.000
_cell.angle_alpha   90.00
_cell.angle_beta   90.00
_cell.angle_gamma   90.00
#
_symmetry.space_group_name_H-M   'P 1'
#
loop_
_entity.id
_entity.type
_entity.pdbx_description
1 polymer ?
#
loop_
_entity_poly.entity_id
_entity_poly.type
_entity_poly.pdbx_seq_one_letter_code
_entity_poly.pdbx_strand_id
1 'polypeptide(L)'
;MEALFKDFAHPGDSIQNFIMQYEKLVQSSMDRDDNQLYVTVKTDANLWSKFPMEEQASKFYTRAIFERFQEHLKNTTMYNVDSEGIRQCCYTKSCTYERGRSVH
;
A
#
# COMPACT_ATOMS: atom_id res chain seq x y z
N MET A 1 -2.31 8.33 -16.52
CA MET A 1 -2.97 7.89 -17.76
C MET A 1 -2.03 8.06 -18.95
N GLU A 2 -1.42 9.24 -19.15
CA GLU A 2 -0.42 9.54 -20.20
C GLU A 2 0.74 8.52 -20.37
N ALA A 3 1.28 7.97 -19.28
CA ALA A 3 2.40 7.02 -19.35
C ALA A 3 2.03 5.66 -19.96
N LEU A 4 0.77 5.22 -19.81
CA LEU A 4 0.31 3.94 -20.33
C LEU A 4 0.21 3.95 -21.86
N PHE A 5 -0.03 5.11 -22.48
CA PHE A 5 -0.19 5.19 -23.93
C PHE A 5 1.15 5.32 -24.68
N LYS A 6 2.21 5.78 -24.01
CA LYS A 6 3.53 5.95 -24.63
C LYS A 6 4.11 4.64 -25.16
N ASP A 7 3.88 3.53 -24.47
CA ASP A 7 4.41 2.22 -24.89
C ASP A 7 3.56 1.57 -25.99
N PHE A 8 2.31 2.02 -26.17
CA PHE A 8 1.32 1.35 -27.02
C PHE A 8 0.89 2.16 -28.27
N ALA A 9 1.26 3.44 -28.35
CA ALA A 9 0.96 4.30 -29.48
C ALA A 9 2.26 4.84 -30.09
N HIS A 10 2.82 4.13 -31.07
CA HIS A 10 3.94 4.66 -31.85
C HIS A 10 3.40 5.58 -32.96
N PRO A 11 4.04 6.74 -33.24
CA PRO A 11 3.57 7.66 -34.29
C PRO A 11 3.48 7.07 -35.70
N GLY A 12 4.09 5.90 -35.94
CA GLY A 12 4.02 5.18 -37.21
C GLY A 12 3.03 4.01 -37.26
N ASP A 13 2.33 3.72 -36.16
CA ASP A 13 1.34 2.65 -36.11
C ASP A 13 0.06 3.03 -36.88
N SER A 14 -0.55 2.05 -37.54
CA SER A 14 -1.87 2.25 -38.13
C SER A 14 -2.92 2.46 -37.04
N ILE A 15 -3.98 3.21 -37.35
CA ILE A 15 -5.13 3.41 -36.46
C ILE A 15 -5.70 2.06 -36.01
N GLN A 16 -5.70 1.05 -36.90
CA GLN A 16 -6.16 -0.30 -36.57
C GLN A 16 -5.30 -0.96 -35.48
N ASN A 17 -3.97 -0.82 -35.54
CA ASN A 17 -3.08 -1.36 -34.52
C ASN A 17 -3.33 -0.68 -33.18
N PHE A 18 -3.50 0.65 -33.18
CA PHE A 18 -3.85 1.42 -31.99
C PHE A 18 -5.13 0.91 -31.32
N ILE A 19 -6.21 0.71 -32.08
CA ILE A 19 -7.50 0.21 -31.56
C ILE A 19 -7.31 -1.17 -30.92
N MET A 20 -6.61 -2.09 -31.59
CA MET A 20 -6.37 -3.43 -31.06
C MET A 20 -5.56 -3.41 -29.76
N GLN A 21 -4.53 -2.56 -29.69
CA GLN A 21 -3.72 -2.44 -28.46
C GLN A 21 -4.51 -1.79 -27.33
N TYR A 22 -5.35 -0.81 -27.64
CA TYR A 22 -6.25 -0.19 -26.67
C TYR A 22 -7.22 -1.20 -26.06
N GLU A 23 -7.89 -2.00 -26.89
CA GLU A 23 -8.82 -3.04 -26.42
C GLU A 23 -8.14 -4.04 -25.50
N LYS A 24 -6.94 -4.52 -25.86
CA LYS A 24 -6.14 -5.41 -25.00
C LYS A 24 -5.81 -4.78 -23.66
N LEU A 25 -5.40 -3.51 -23.67
CA LEU A 25 -5.04 -2.79 -22.45
C LEU A 25 -6.25 -2.65 -21.52
N VAL A 26 -7.39 -2.23 -22.07
CA VAL A 26 -8.65 -2.10 -21.31
C VAL A 26 -9.05 -3.45 -20.72
N GLN A 27 -9.07 -4.51 -21.53
CA GLN A 27 -9.43 -5.85 -21.05
C GLN A 27 -8.49 -6.31 -19.92
N SER A 28 -7.18 -6.13 -20.07
CA SER A 28 -6.22 -6.51 -19.03
C SER A 28 -6.40 -5.73 -17.73
N SER A 29 -6.83 -4.46 -17.82
CA SER A 29 -7.15 -3.65 -16.64
C SER A 29 -8.39 -4.19 -15.95
N MET A 30 -9.43 -4.52 -16.71
CA MET A 30 -10.67 -5.10 -16.16
C MET A 30 -10.40 -6.44 -15.48
N ASP A 31 -9.64 -7.34 -16.12
CA ASP A 31 -9.31 -8.66 -15.55
C ASP A 31 -8.54 -8.52 -14.22
N ARG A 32 -7.63 -7.54 -14.13
CA ARG A 32 -6.88 -7.25 -12.91
C ARG A 32 -7.79 -6.71 -11.80
N ASP A 33 -8.69 -5.79 -12.14
CA ASP A 33 -9.62 -5.20 -11.17
C ASP A 33 -10.61 -6.26 -10.65
N ASP A 34 -11.11 -7.13 -11.53
CA ASP A 34 -11.94 -8.29 -11.18
C ASP A 34 -11.20 -9.26 -10.27
N ASN A 35 -9.92 -9.55 -10.55
CA ASN A 35 -9.10 -10.39 -9.68
C ASN A 35 -8.94 -9.78 -8.28
N GLN A 36 -8.67 -8.47 -8.20
CA GLN A 36 -8.51 -7.78 -6.93
C GLN A 36 -9.83 -7.75 -6.12
N LEU A 37 -10.96 -7.55 -6.80
CA LEU A 37 -12.29 -7.66 -6.20
C LEU A 37 -12.55 -9.08 -5.72
N TYR A 38 -12.24 -10.09 -6.53
CA TYR A 38 -12.38 -11.50 -6.19
C TYR A 38 -11.60 -11.84 -4.92
N VAL A 39 -10.32 -11.47 -4.85
CA VAL A 39 -9.47 -11.71 -3.66
C VAL A 39 -10.04 -11.00 -2.44
N THR A 40 -10.47 -9.74 -2.57
CA THR A 40 -11.02 -8.95 -1.47
C THR A 40 -12.33 -9.54 -0.94
N VAL A 41 -13.20 -10.03 -1.82
CA VAL A 41 -14.53 -10.59 -1.44
C VAL A 41 -14.43 -12.02 -0.91
N LYS A 42 -13.51 -12.83 -1.44
CA LYS A 42 -13.45 -14.27 -1.13
C LYS A 42 -12.54 -14.62 0.04
N THR A 43 -11.67 -13.71 0.46
CA THR A 43 -10.70 -14.00 1.53
C THR A 43 -10.77 -12.95 2.63
N ASP A 44 -10.93 -13.42 3.86
CA ASP A 44 -10.82 -12.54 5.02
C ASP A 44 -9.38 -12.03 5.15
N ALA A 45 -9.26 -10.76 5.55
CA ALA A 45 -7.95 -10.20 5.83
C ALA A 45 -7.39 -10.75 7.14
N ASN A 46 -6.13 -11.19 7.11
CA ASN A 46 -5.45 -11.63 8.32
C ASN A 46 -5.12 -10.40 9.17
N LEU A 47 -5.70 -10.31 10.37
CA LEU A 47 -5.46 -9.20 11.29
C LEU A 47 -4.17 -9.45 12.06
N TRP A 48 -3.32 -8.43 12.19
CA TRP A 48 -2.08 -8.50 12.93
C TRP A 48 -2.30 -8.19 14.42
N SER A 49 -3.26 -7.33 14.74
CA SER A 49 -3.57 -6.90 16.10
C SER A 49 -5.07 -7.10 16.43
N LYS A 50 -5.47 -6.67 17.63
CA LYS A 50 -6.87 -6.59 18.05
C LYS A 50 -7.40 -5.14 18.02
N PHE A 51 -6.75 -4.24 17.28
CA PHE A 51 -7.22 -2.86 17.19
C PHE A 51 -8.54 -2.80 16.40
N PRO A 52 -9.61 -2.19 16.95
CA PRO A 52 -10.89 -2.07 16.24
C PRO A 52 -10.77 -1.37 14.88
N MET A 53 -9.84 -0.40 14.77
CA MET A 53 -9.57 0.29 13.50
C MET A 53 -9.00 -0.64 12.42
N GLU A 54 -8.26 -1.68 12.81
CA GLU A 54 -7.73 -2.67 11.86
C GLU A 54 -8.83 -3.55 11.30
N GLU A 55 -9.74 -4.02 12.16
CA GLU A 55 -10.91 -4.78 11.75
C GLU A 55 -11.85 -3.97 10.84
N GLN A 56 -12.02 -2.67 11.14
CA GLN A 56 -12.80 -1.80 10.27
C GLN A 56 -12.12 -1.57 8.92
N ALA A 57 -10.80 -1.34 8.93
CA ALA A 57 -10.02 -1.14 7.72
C ALA A 57 -10.02 -2.39 6.81
N SER A 58 -9.99 -3.60 7.38
CA SER A 58 -10.02 -4.84 6.59
C SER A 58 -11.32 -5.06 5.83
N LYS A 59 -12.43 -4.54 6.37
CA LYS A 59 -13.76 -4.63 5.76
C LYS A 59 -14.00 -3.53 4.71
N PHE A 60 -13.38 -2.38 4.88
CA PHE A 60 -13.62 -1.21 4.05
C PHE A 60 -12.65 -1.11 2.87
N TYR A 61 -11.37 -1.45 3.05
CA TYR A 61 -10.36 -1.31 2.03
C TYR A 61 -10.24 -2.51 1.10
N THR A 62 -9.80 -2.27 -0.14
CA THR A 62 -9.31 -3.35 -1.00
C THR A 62 -8.09 -4.00 -0.37
N ARG A 63 -7.83 -5.27 -0.72
CA ARG A 63 -6.71 -6.04 -0.13
C ARG A 63 -5.38 -5.28 -0.19
N ALA A 64 -5.06 -4.68 -1.33
CA ALA A 64 -3.81 -3.95 -1.54
C ALA A 64 -3.68 -2.69 -0.66
N ILE A 65 -4.79 -1.98 -0.41
CA ILE A 65 -4.80 -0.81 0.47
C ILE A 65 -4.70 -1.26 1.93
N PHE A 66 -5.44 -2.30 2.31
CA PHE A 66 -5.41 -2.85 3.66
C PHE A 66 -4.02 -3.32 4.07
N GLU A 67 -3.30 -4.01 3.19
CA GLU A 67 -1.93 -4.50 3.48
C GLU A 67 -0.96 -3.35 3.79
N ARG A 68 -1.04 -2.24 3.04
CA ARG A 68 -0.23 -1.04 3.30
C ARG A 68 -0.62 -0.36 4.60
N PHE A 69 -1.92 -0.30 4.89
CA PHE A 69 -2.41 0.23 6.16
C PHE A 69 -1.89 -0.59 7.35
N GLN A 70 -1.98 -1.92 7.27
CA GLN A 70 -1.51 -2.82 8.32
C GLN A 70 0.00 -2.71 8.55
N GLU A 71 0.79 -2.56 7.48
CA GLU A 71 2.23 -2.29 7.59
C GLU A 71 2.52 -1.00 8.37
N HIS A 72 1.81 0.09 8.06
CA HIS A 72 1.97 1.36 8.77
C HIS A 72 1.50 1.25 10.22
N LEU A 73 0.38 0.58 10.46
CA LEU A 73 -0.14 0.34 11.80
C LEU A 73 0.89 -0.42 12.64
N LYS A 74 1.48 -1.47 12.09
CA LYS A 74 2.54 -2.24 12.76
C LYS A 74 3.76 -1.37 13.05
N ASN A 75 4.26 -0.64 12.05
CA ASN A 75 5.47 0.20 12.21
C ASN A 75 5.29 1.33 13.22
N THR A 76 4.07 1.85 13.38
CA THR A 76 3.76 2.96 14.29
C THR A 76 3.43 2.51 15.72
N THR A 77 2.90 1.29 15.87
CA THR A 77 2.45 0.76 17.17
C THR A 77 3.41 -0.26 17.79
N MET A 78 4.34 -0.84 17.02
CA MET A 78 5.34 -1.73 17.58
C MET A 78 6.28 -0.98 18.53
N TYR A 79 6.47 -1.57 19.71
CA TYR A 79 7.45 -1.15 20.69
C TYR A 79 8.60 -2.17 20.70
N ASN A 80 9.85 -1.70 20.50
CA ASN A 80 11.02 -2.53 20.72
C ASN A 80 11.43 -2.40 22.19
N VAL A 81 11.48 -3.52 22.92
CA VAL A 81 12.01 -3.56 24.29
C VAL A 81 13.44 -4.07 24.20
N ASP A 82 14.40 -3.16 24.36
CA ASP A 82 15.80 -3.47 24.60
C ASP A 82 16.04 -3.76 26.10
N SER A 83 17.03 -4.60 26.39
CA SER A 83 17.32 -5.12 27.74
C SER A 83 17.79 -4.08 28.76
N GLU A 84 17.92 -2.80 28.38
CA GLU A 84 18.35 -1.69 29.24
C GLU A 84 17.27 -0.65 29.55
N GLY A 85 16.01 -0.95 29.23
CA GLY A 85 14.88 -0.13 29.67
C GLY A 85 14.34 0.76 28.55
N ILE A 86 13.29 0.24 27.92
CA ILE A 86 12.17 0.96 27.30
C ILE A 86 12.58 2.28 26.64
N ARG A 87 13.23 2.15 25.47
CA ARG A 87 13.09 3.11 24.38
C ARG A 87 12.80 2.27 23.14
N GLN A 88 11.60 2.29 22.57
CA GLN A 88 11.24 3.28 21.56
C GLN A 88 9.75 3.12 21.18
N CYS A 89 8.96 4.19 21.31
CA CYS A 89 7.64 4.31 20.67
C CYS A 89 7.86 5.02 19.33
N CYS A 90 7.82 4.30 18.20
CA CYS A 90 8.13 4.85 16.88
C CYS A 90 6.92 5.54 16.24
N TYR A 91 6.65 6.81 16.59
CA TYR A 91 5.83 7.69 15.75
C TYR A 91 6.74 8.47 14.79
N THR A 92 6.94 7.93 13.58
CA THR A 92 7.64 8.54 12.42
C THR A 92 9.17 8.79 12.54
N LYS A 93 9.89 8.62 11.42
CA LYS A 93 11.37 8.65 11.29
C LYS A 93 12.01 10.06 11.43
N SER A 94 11.61 10.90 12.39
CA SER A 94 12.20 12.24 12.55
C SER A 94 12.51 12.68 13.98
N CYS A 95 12.57 11.76 14.95
CA CYS A 95 13.02 12.10 16.31
C CYS A 95 14.51 11.76 16.52
N THR A 96 15.40 12.60 16.02
CA THR A 96 16.77 12.72 16.56
C THR A 96 16.71 13.70 17.73
N TYR A 97 16.47 13.21 18.95
CA TYR A 97 16.68 14.02 20.16
C TYR A 97 18.18 14.03 20.47
N GLU A 98 18.89 15.02 19.93
CA GLU A 98 20.25 15.29 20.36
C GLU A 98 20.22 15.69 21.83
N ARG A 99 20.96 14.93 22.64
CA ARG A 99 21.13 15.17 24.07
C ARG A 99 21.99 16.42 24.25
N GLY A 100 21.37 17.59 24.21
CA GLY A 100 21.96 18.85 24.63
C GLY A 100 22.40 18.76 26.09
N ARG A 101 23.71 18.60 26.29
CA ARG A 101 24.39 18.85 27.56
C ARG A 101 24.22 20.34 27.88
N SER A 102 23.54 20.69 28.96
CA SER A 102 23.72 22.00 29.58
C SER A 102 24.01 21.81 31.06
N VAL A 103 25.26 22.13 31.37
CA VAL A 103 25.81 22.30 32.71
C VAL A 103 25.27 23.64 33.22
N HIS A 104 24.59 23.62 34.36
CA HIS A 104 24.76 24.60 35.44
C HIS A 104 24.27 24.01 36.76
#